data_AF-A0A137QNM4-F1
#
_entry.id   AF-A0A137QNM4-F1
#
_cell.length_a   1.000
_cell.length_b   1.000
_cell.length_c   1.000
_cell.angle_alpha   90.00
_cell.angle_beta   90.00
_cell.angle_gamma   90.00
#
_symmetry.space_group_name_H-M   'P 1'
#
loop_
_entity.id
_entity.type
_entity.pdbx_description
1 polymer ?
#
loop_
_entity_poly.entity_id
_entity_poly.type
_entity_poly.pdbx_seq_one_letter_code
_entity_poly.pdbx_strand_id
1 'polypeptide(L)'
;MTQTLSASSFATVLPTSRITQSGAGSQSTISTASAASFDTARRLTARKEGNFVFKHGQRHHSYDSEKAPYPLSYDRAVLDLESLQHKFVLTLKGSVSFVNFEDDCRPRRVLDLGCGMGTWVIDAAKEWRNCEFVGFDLVNVQIPLAVLEASVARRIEWKHGNFLTTKLPFEDDEFDHVHVSMIAKGVPENKWGNLFEEINRVLTPGGTCEIVEDDVVFPILPKWFTQALRPKPKTSSIHLPNGLQGSSSSPDQSQRNSPPHDHALLESLYHSVFEHRFINTKPTAVLPSYFTTYFRQVTMGPVVHFPMPPLAPLQPLPPQIVTTYVLEPDTDTINPRKSTYYPTPVPMTRPMSLSFSSTTSSYTNKTGVDSIFSNRPRTASSATTAPDSPTSYIAPSGRFLKNVDSKKGSTSPRTPPTPPSPSSPSQFPRNRFMLDSSLSEKDIASLPRHLFPSEKLHQLSSRYLAMQLYLSCQCVLGCQEAMWEELKDRIRNRRHELSPYGWDDDDELEELQNRTRFEKLIERFESDMHLRISLWYSLTDLGWAFPDREPLTKAELVEEERIRANMLEARKQARPEEFDIPCRSVRVIVGFKL
;
A
#
# COMPACT_ATOMS: atom_id res chain seq x y z
N MET A 1 -3.73 35.10 32.84
CA MET A 1 -2.31 34.71 32.99
C MET A 1 -2.12 33.42 32.23
N THR A 2 -1.12 33.36 31.36
CA THR A 2 -1.09 32.39 30.27
C THR A 2 0.36 32.03 29.99
N GLN A 3 0.72 30.75 30.06
CA GLN A 3 2.05 30.28 29.68
C GLN A 3 1.92 29.18 28.63
N THR A 4 2.38 29.50 27.43
CA THR A 4 2.65 28.56 26.34
C THR A 4 3.92 27.77 26.66
N LEU A 5 3.86 26.45 26.57
CA LEU A 5 5.05 25.59 26.48
C LEU A 5 5.30 25.26 25.01
N SER A 6 6.56 25.43 24.58
CA SER A 6 6.99 25.21 23.20
C SER A 6 7.37 23.75 22.95
N ALA A 7 7.05 23.23 21.77
CA ALA A 7 7.61 21.98 21.28
C ALA A 7 9.07 22.19 20.84
N SER A 8 9.97 21.26 21.18
CA SER A 8 11.34 21.22 20.68
C SER A 8 11.50 20.11 19.64
N SER A 9 12.03 20.47 18.48
CA SER A 9 12.32 19.53 17.39
C SER A 9 13.70 18.91 17.58
N PHE A 10 13.78 17.58 17.68
CA PHE A 10 15.06 16.86 17.60
C PHE A 10 15.41 16.55 16.14
N ALA A 11 16.45 17.22 15.64
CA ALA A 11 17.07 16.93 14.34
C ALA A 11 18.54 16.56 14.56
N THR A 12 18.86 15.27 14.45
CA THR A 12 20.22 14.76 14.70
C THR A 12 21.07 14.87 13.43
N VAL A 13 21.96 15.86 13.39
CA VAL A 13 22.97 16.01 12.33
C VAL A 13 24.17 15.10 12.63
N LEU A 14 24.54 14.24 11.68
CA LEU A 14 25.76 13.43 11.73
C LEU A 14 26.93 14.19 11.05
N PRO A 15 28.09 14.38 11.72
CA PRO A 15 29.24 15.06 11.13
C PRO A 15 30.15 14.09 10.36
N THR A 16 30.43 14.41 9.09
CA THR A 16 31.32 13.61 8.23
C THR A 16 32.77 14.11 8.33
N SER A 17 33.65 13.38 9.03
CA SER A 17 35.08 13.72 9.12
C SER A 17 35.93 12.87 8.16
N ARG A 18 36.55 13.52 7.16
CA ARG A 18 37.66 12.93 6.39
C ARG A 18 38.94 13.01 7.22
N ILE A 19 39.66 11.90 7.36
CA ILE A 19 41.04 11.89 7.89
C ILE A 19 41.98 11.61 6.72
N THR A 20 42.84 12.58 6.40
CA THR A 20 43.99 12.42 5.52
C THR A 20 45.21 12.03 6.36
N GLN A 21 45.94 10.98 5.97
CA GLN A 21 47.24 10.65 6.55
C GLN A 21 48.35 10.92 5.54
N SER A 22 49.36 11.68 5.97
CA SER A 22 50.67 11.78 5.32
C SER A 22 51.64 10.78 5.95
N GLY A 23 52.55 10.22 5.14
CA GLY A 23 53.48 9.18 5.58
C GLY A 23 54.87 9.71 5.92
N ALA A 24 55.47 9.15 6.96
CA ALA A 24 56.91 9.05 7.18
C ALA A 24 57.16 7.70 7.90
N GLY A 25 58.21 6.96 7.52
CA GLY A 25 58.37 5.57 7.94
C GLY A 25 59.69 5.29 8.67
N SER A 26 59.72 4.15 9.36
CA SER A 26 60.92 3.46 9.82
C SER A 26 60.68 1.95 9.78
N GLN A 27 61.74 1.16 9.61
CA GLN A 27 61.66 -0.28 9.36
C GLN A 27 61.88 -1.09 10.65
N SER A 28 61.12 -2.17 10.83
CA SER A 28 61.56 -3.31 11.65
C SER A 28 61.02 -4.64 11.11
N THR A 29 61.84 -5.67 11.28
CA THR A 29 61.76 -7.03 10.75
C THR A 29 60.43 -7.76 10.97
N ILE A 30 59.96 -8.46 9.94
CA ILE A 30 58.85 -9.43 10.01
C ILE A 30 59.30 -10.70 10.75
N SER A 31 58.49 -11.19 11.68
CA SER A 31 58.53 -12.57 12.17
C SER A 31 57.11 -13.15 12.22
N THR A 32 56.93 -14.36 11.70
CA THR A 32 55.60 -14.93 11.39
C THR A 32 55.08 -15.85 12.49
N ALA A 33 54.00 -15.45 13.18
CA ALA A 33 53.26 -16.32 14.11
C ALA A 33 51.75 -15.97 14.19
N SER A 34 50.95 -16.96 14.61
CA SER A 34 49.58 -16.84 15.15
C SER A 34 48.46 -16.18 14.32
N ALA A 35 48.38 -16.44 13.01
CA ALA A 35 47.20 -16.15 12.18
C ALA A 35 45.90 -16.94 12.54
N ALA A 36 45.81 -17.51 13.76
CA ALA A 36 44.75 -18.44 14.18
C ALA A 36 43.66 -17.83 15.08
N SER A 37 43.89 -16.63 15.66
CA SER A 37 42.95 -16.06 16.65
C SER A 37 41.76 -15.34 16.01
N PHE A 38 42.00 -14.50 15.00
CA PHE A 38 40.96 -13.68 14.37
C PHE A 38 39.92 -14.47 13.56
N ASP A 39 40.32 -15.57 12.92
CA ASP A 39 39.39 -16.37 12.12
C ASP A 39 38.40 -17.15 13.00
N THR A 40 38.79 -17.48 14.24
CA THR A 40 37.89 -18.09 15.23
C THR A 40 36.80 -17.11 15.68
N ALA A 41 37.14 -15.84 15.89
CA ALA A 41 36.15 -14.80 16.19
C ALA A 41 35.16 -14.61 15.04
N ARG A 42 35.65 -14.57 13.79
CA ARG A 42 34.79 -14.50 12.59
C ARG A 42 33.90 -15.72 12.40
N ARG A 43 34.37 -16.92 12.74
CA ARG A 43 33.57 -18.17 12.70
C ARG A 43 32.51 -18.25 13.81
N LEU A 44 32.67 -17.51 14.91
CA LEU A 44 31.68 -17.43 15.99
C LEU A 44 30.59 -16.39 15.70
N THR A 45 30.90 -15.28 15.01
CA THR A 45 29.87 -14.34 14.52
C THR A 45 29.16 -14.83 13.25
N ALA A 46 29.82 -15.60 12.38
CA ALA A 46 29.23 -16.17 11.16
C ALA A 46 28.24 -17.36 11.40
N ARG A 47 27.67 -17.49 12.60
CA ARG A 47 26.62 -18.49 12.89
C ARG A 47 25.25 -17.95 12.51
N LYS A 48 24.73 -18.40 11.35
CA LYS A 48 23.42 -18.07 10.75
C LYS A 48 23.26 -16.66 10.13
N GLU A 49 24.27 -16.28 9.33
CA GLU A 49 24.13 -15.37 8.16
C GLU A 49 22.98 -15.75 7.18
N GLY A 50 22.73 -17.07 7.07
CA GLY A 50 22.07 -17.70 5.91
C GLY A 50 20.55 -17.75 5.88
N ASN A 51 19.86 -16.82 6.56
CA ASN A 51 18.39 -16.82 6.65
C ASN A 51 17.69 -16.03 5.52
N PHE A 52 18.44 -15.38 4.60
CA PHE A 52 17.88 -14.56 3.52
C PHE A 52 18.42 -14.92 2.13
N VAL A 53 17.62 -14.61 1.10
CA VAL A 53 17.96 -14.62 -0.33
C VAL A 53 17.46 -13.32 -0.98
N PHE A 54 18.06 -12.92 -2.10
CA PHE A 54 17.61 -11.75 -2.87
C PHE A 54 16.94 -12.19 -4.18
N LYS A 55 15.74 -11.70 -4.45
CA LYS A 55 14.96 -11.94 -5.67
C LYS A 55 14.74 -10.60 -6.37
N HIS A 56 15.34 -10.41 -7.56
CA HIS A 56 15.33 -9.13 -8.29
C HIS A 56 15.63 -7.88 -7.44
N GLY A 57 16.48 -8.02 -6.42
CA GLY A 57 16.84 -6.95 -5.47
C GLY A 57 16.04 -6.93 -4.16
N GLN A 58 14.84 -7.51 -4.11
CA GLN A 58 14.03 -7.64 -2.89
C GLN A 58 14.58 -8.74 -1.98
N ARG A 59 14.64 -8.49 -0.66
CA ARG A 59 15.13 -9.44 0.35
C ARG A 59 14.01 -10.35 0.84
N HIS A 60 14.10 -11.67 0.61
CA HIS A 60 13.16 -12.67 1.16
C HIS A 60 13.88 -13.67 2.07
N HIS A 61 13.14 -14.48 2.83
CA HIS A 61 13.74 -15.55 3.63
C HIS A 61 14.25 -16.72 2.76
N SER A 62 15.26 -17.45 3.23
CA SER A 62 15.85 -18.60 2.54
C SER A 62 15.08 -19.92 2.69
N TYR A 63 14.01 -19.94 3.50
CA TYR A 63 13.16 -21.12 3.70
C TYR A 63 12.36 -21.49 2.44
N ASP A 64 12.14 -22.80 2.28
CA ASP A 64 11.22 -23.38 1.30
C ASP A 64 9.76 -23.00 1.60
N SER A 65 8.96 -22.76 0.56
CA SER A 65 7.55 -22.36 0.67
C SER A 65 6.66 -23.38 1.38
N GLU A 66 6.94 -24.68 1.31
CA GLU A 66 6.18 -25.71 2.07
C GLU A 66 6.42 -25.59 3.59
N LYS A 67 7.54 -24.98 3.98
CA LYS A 67 7.98 -24.85 5.37
C LYS A 67 7.70 -23.46 5.94
N ALA A 68 7.86 -22.42 5.14
CA ALA A 68 7.50 -21.05 5.45
C ALA A 68 6.88 -20.39 4.20
N PRO A 69 5.54 -20.35 4.10
CA PRO A 69 4.85 -19.76 2.96
C PRO A 69 4.66 -18.24 3.09
N TYR A 70 5.56 -17.52 3.76
CA TYR A 70 5.45 -16.07 3.89
C TYR A 70 5.86 -15.38 2.57
N PRO A 71 4.96 -14.63 1.89
CA PRO A 71 5.24 -14.17 0.53
C PRO A 71 5.86 -12.77 0.45
N LEU A 72 5.84 -11.99 1.53
CA LEU A 72 6.34 -10.62 1.54
C LEU A 72 7.88 -10.59 1.53
N SER A 73 8.44 -9.49 1.05
CA SER A 73 9.85 -9.16 1.26
C SER A 73 10.07 -8.56 2.66
N TYR A 74 11.27 -8.75 3.19
CA TYR A 74 11.81 -8.09 4.37
C TYR A 74 12.60 -6.84 3.96
N ASP A 75 12.20 -6.16 2.89
CA ASP A 75 12.80 -4.88 2.53
C ASP A 75 12.41 -3.80 3.54
N ARG A 76 13.24 -2.75 3.66
CA ARG A 76 13.01 -1.69 4.64
C ARG A 76 11.61 -1.08 4.52
N ALA A 77 11.13 -0.87 3.30
CA ALA A 77 9.81 -0.29 3.04
C ALA A 77 8.67 -1.12 3.67
N VAL A 78 8.81 -2.46 3.72
CA VAL A 78 7.84 -3.38 4.32
C VAL A 78 8.00 -3.43 5.85
N LEU A 79 9.22 -3.53 6.36
CA LEU A 79 9.50 -3.57 7.80
C LEU A 79 9.09 -2.27 8.52
N ASP A 80 9.31 -1.11 7.88
CA ASP A 80 8.86 0.18 8.42
C ASP A 80 7.31 0.25 8.51
N LEU A 81 6.54 -0.57 7.75
CA LEU A 81 5.07 -0.70 7.88
C LEU A 81 4.66 -1.35 9.20
N GLU A 82 5.32 -2.44 9.61
CA GLU A 82 5.03 -3.16 10.86
C GLU A 82 5.08 -2.18 12.05
N SER A 83 6.09 -1.30 12.01
CA SER A 83 6.30 -0.24 12.99
C SER A 83 5.22 0.83 12.94
N LEU A 84 4.87 1.34 11.75
CA LEU A 84 3.77 2.30 11.55
C LEU A 84 2.43 1.74 12.03
N GLN A 85 2.20 0.46 11.76
CA GLN A 85 0.98 -0.23 12.16
C GLN A 85 0.93 -0.44 13.68
N HIS A 86 2.00 -0.94 14.31
CA HIS A 86 2.06 -1.06 15.77
C HIS A 86 1.79 0.30 16.42
N LYS A 87 2.40 1.39 15.93
CA LYS A 87 2.10 2.75 16.42
C LYS A 87 0.65 3.17 16.20
N PHE A 88 0.01 2.80 15.10
CA PHE A 88 -1.43 3.04 14.88
C PHE A 88 -2.31 2.30 15.89
N VAL A 89 -2.07 0.99 16.09
CA VAL A 89 -2.80 0.18 17.08
C VAL A 89 -2.56 0.72 18.49
N LEU A 90 -1.30 0.95 18.89
CA LEU A 90 -0.91 1.54 20.18
C LEU A 90 -1.59 2.90 20.44
N THR A 91 -1.74 3.75 19.42
CA THR A 91 -2.48 5.01 19.53
C THR A 91 -3.97 4.77 19.80
N LEU A 92 -4.58 3.83 19.07
CA LEU A 92 -5.98 3.45 19.21
C LEU A 92 -6.30 2.81 20.57
N LYS A 93 -5.51 1.87 21.10
CA LYS A 93 -5.71 1.35 22.47
C LYS A 93 -5.25 2.36 23.52
N GLY A 94 -3.99 2.77 23.51
CA GLY A 94 -3.38 3.68 24.50
C GLY A 94 -2.54 2.99 25.58
N SER A 95 -2.40 1.67 25.48
CA SER A 95 -1.50 0.79 26.23
C SER A 95 -0.95 -0.23 25.24
N VAL A 96 0.10 -0.97 25.59
CA VAL A 96 0.65 -2.04 24.74
C VAL A 96 -0.26 -3.26 24.58
N SER A 97 -1.31 -3.44 25.39
CA SER A 97 -2.28 -4.56 25.29
C SER A 97 -3.73 -4.07 25.20
N PHE A 98 -4.60 -4.87 24.58
CA PHE A 98 -6.06 -4.75 24.68
C PHE A 98 -6.62 -5.41 25.97
N VAL A 99 -5.82 -6.22 26.66
CA VAL A 99 -6.12 -6.75 28.00
C VAL A 99 -5.81 -5.67 29.05
N ASN A 100 -6.80 -5.33 29.87
CA ASN A 100 -6.63 -4.38 30.97
C ASN A 100 -5.96 -5.07 32.18
N PHE A 101 -4.63 -5.11 32.20
CA PHE A 101 -3.88 -5.51 33.39
C PHE A 101 -3.81 -4.37 34.43
N GLU A 102 -4.25 -4.63 35.66
CA GLU A 102 -4.00 -3.74 36.80
C GLU A 102 -2.50 -3.70 37.14
N ASP A 103 -2.01 -2.64 37.81
CA ASP A 103 -0.58 -2.41 38.00
C ASP A 103 0.16 -3.59 38.67
N ASP A 104 -0.46 -4.19 39.69
CA ASP A 104 0.04 -5.35 40.45
C ASP A 104 -0.26 -6.71 39.76
N CYS A 105 -1.12 -6.72 38.75
CA CYS A 105 -1.61 -7.91 38.04
C CYS A 105 -1.05 -8.03 36.61
N ARG A 106 0.01 -7.27 36.27
CA ARG A 106 0.70 -7.38 34.98
C ARG A 106 1.39 -8.74 34.80
N PRO A 107 1.51 -9.23 33.56
CA PRO A 107 2.29 -10.44 33.27
C PRO A 107 3.74 -10.24 33.74
N ARG A 108 4.36 -11.32 34.23
CA ARG A 108 5.78 -11.37 34.57
C ARG A 108 6.61 -11.81 33.38
N ARG A 109 6.05 -12.69 32.53
CA ARG A 109 6.72 -13.15 31.32
C ARG A 109 5.79 -13.18 30.11
N VAL A 110 6.26 -12.60 29.01
CA VAL A 110 5.51 -12.36 27.78
C VAL A 110 6.22 -12.98 26.58
N LEU A 111 5.44 -13.57 25.67
CA LEU A 111 5.89 -13.98 24.33
C LEU A 111 5.22 -13.09 23.27
N ASP A 112 6.00 -12.54 22.35
CA ASP A 112 5.52 -11.92 21.11
C ASP A 112 5.86 -12.85 19.93
N LEU A 113 4.84 -13.41 19.29
CA LEU A 113 4.99 -14.49 18.32
C LEU A 113 4.81 -13.97 16.89
N GLY A 114 5.88 -14.06 16.09
CA GLY A 114 6.01 -13.32 14.83
C GLY A 114 6.34 -11.85 15.08
N CYS A 115 7.30 -11.57 15.97
CA CYS A 115 7.55 -10.23 16.48
C CYS A 115 8.09 -9.22 15.44
N GLY A 116 8.45 -9.65 14.23
CA GLY A 116 8.95 -8.77 13.17
C GLY A 116 10.20 -8.01 13.62
N MET A 117 10.24 -6.68 13.45
CA MET A 117 11.33 -5.86 14.01
C MET A 117 11.37 -5.76 15.57
N GLY A 118 10.42 -6.37 16.28
CA GLY A 118 10.35 -6.38 17.75
C GLY A 118 9.83 -5.07 18.37
N THR A 119 9.19 -4.21 17.58
CA THR A 119 8.78 -2.87 18.03
C THR A 119 7.67 -2.88 19.08
N TRP A 120 6.79 -3.90 19.06
CA TRP A 120 5.81 -4.13 20.12
C TRP A 120 6.50 -4.44 21.45
N VAL A 121 7.36 -5.47 21.49
CA VAL A 121 8.16 -5.85 22.67
C VAL A 121 8.94 -4.66 23.24
N ILE A 122 9.56 -3.84 22.40
CA ILE A 122 10.37 -2.70 22.85
C ILE A 122 9.52 -1.62 23.53
N ASP A 123 8.27 -1.39 23.11
CA ASP A 123 7.37 -0.47 23.82
C ASP A 123 6.73 -1.14 25.04
N ALA A 124 6.36 -2.42 24.94
CA ALA A 124 5.79 -3.18 26.04
C ALA A 124 6.76 -3.28 27.23
N ALA A 125 8.05 -3.45 26.97
CA ALA A 125 9.10 -3.40 27.99
C ALA A 125 9.28 -2.02 28.64
N LYS A 126 8.92 -0.90 27.98
CA LYS A 126 8.94 0.45 28.58
C LYS A 126 7.73 0.69 29.50
N GLU A 127 6.57 0.15 29.12
CA GLU A 127 5.33 0.24 29.89
C GLU A 127 5.36 -0.73 31.09
N TRP A 128 5.57 -2.01 30.84
CA TRP A 128 5.58 -3.07 31.85
C TRP A 128 7.01 -3.31 32.36
N ARG A 129 7.44 -2.46 33.30
CA ARG A 129 8.82 -2.39 33.79
C ARG A 129 9.31 -3.62 34.56
N ASN A 130 8.37 -4.40 35.10
CA ASN A 130 8.65 -5.60 35.91
C ASN A 130 8.46 -6.92 35.12
N CYS A 131 8.26 -6.83 33.81
CA CYS A 131 8.03 -7.97 32.92
C CYS A 131 9.28 -8.31 32.09
N GLU A 132 9.51 -9.60 31.84
CA GLU A 132 10.46 -10.14 30.86
C GLU A 132 9.73 -10.52 29.56
N PHE A 133 10.42 -10.37 28.43
CA PHE A 133 9.85 -10.53 27.10
C PHE A 133 10.71 -11.44 26.24
N VAL A 134 10.08 -12.35 25.51
CA VAL A 134 10.70 -13.08 24.41
C VAL A 134 9.99 -12.66 23.12
N GLY A 135 10.74 -12.11 22.16
CA GLY A 135 10.27 -12.01 20.78
C GLY A 135 10.73 -13.22 20.00
N PHE A 136 9.78 -13.95 19.39
CA PHE A 136 10.05 -15.12 18.56
C PHE A 136 9.69 -14.85 17.10
N ASP A 137 10.62 -15.06 16.17
CA ASP A 137 10.39 -14.83 14.74
C ASP A 137 11.04 -15.93 13.86
N LEU A 138 10.65 -15.99 12.59
CA LEU A 138 11.28 -16.85 11.59
C LEU A 138 12.70 -16.38 11.24
N VAL A 139 12.96 -15.07 11.27
CA VAL A 139 14.22 -14.47 10.83
C VAL A 139 14.71 -13.35 11.75
N ASN A 140 16.02 -13.09 11.69
CA ASN A 140 16.67 -12.03 12.45
C ASN A 140 16.53 -10.68 11.72
N VAL A 141 15.46 -9.93 12.05
CA VAL A 141 15.23 -8.53 11.61
C VAL A 141 15.03 -7.57 12.78
N GLN A 142 15.15 -8.05 14.02
CA GLN A 142 14.84 -7.30 15.23
C GLN A 142 15.88 -6.19 15.49
N ILE A 143 15.46 -5.11 16.14
CA ILE A 143 16.37 -4.03 16.53
C ILE A 143 17.45 -4.58 17.49
N PRO A 144 18.76 -4.34 17.22
CA PRO A 144 19.83 -4.83 18.08
C PRO A 144 19.71 -4.29 19.50
N LEU A 145 19.67 -5.18 20.51
CA LEU A 145 19.46 -4.79 21.91
C LEU A 145 20.50 -3.79 22.44
N ALA A 146 21.70 -3.77 21.84
CA ALA A 146 22.78 -2.85 22.17
C ALA A 146 22.51 -1.37 21.81
N VAL A 147 21.46 -1.05 21.02
CA VAL A 147 21.03 0.35 20.77
C VAL A 147 19.86 0.80 21.66
N LEU A 148 19.40 -0.06 22.57
CA LEU A 148 18.33 0.23 23.53
C LEU A 148 18.90 0.60 24.90
N GLU A 149 18.09 1.25 25.75
CA GLU A 149 18.47 1.48 27.14
C GLU A 149 18.70 0.15 27.88
N ALA A 150 19.73 0.08 28.72
CA ALA A 150 20.05 -1.12 29.51
C ALA A 150 18.95 -1.50 30.54
N SER A 151 17.99 -0.62 30.82
CA SER A 151 16.75 -0.86 31.59
C SER A 151 15.70 -1.68 30.84
N VAL A 152 15.74 -1.62 29.50
CA VAL A 152 14.84 -2.29 28.56
C VAL A 152 15.53 -3.52 27.97
N ALA A 153 16.74 -3.36 27.43
CA ALA A 153 17.51 -4.40 26.76
C ALA A 153 17.71 -5.68 27.60
N ARG A 154 17.92 -5.56 28.92
CA ARG A 154 18.14 -6.70 29.83
C ARG A 154 16.90 -7.56 30.10
N ARG A 155 15.72 -7.17 29.62
CA ARG A 155 14.45 -7.90 29.81
C ARG A 155 13.85 -8.36 28.48
N ILE A 156 14.63 -8.35 27.40
CA ILE A 156 14.22 -8.77 26.06
C ILE A 156 15.16 -9.87 25.56
N GLU A 157 14.61 -11.02 25.20
CA GLU A 157 15.29 -12.08 24.45
C GLU A 157 14.74 -12.12 23.02
N TRP A 158 15.62 -12.23 22.02
CA TRP A 158 15.24 -12.55 20.64
C TRP A 158 15.55 -14.03 20.35
N LYS A 159 14.52 -14.83 20.06
CA LYS A 159 14.66 -16.23 19.62
C LYS A 159 14.20 -16.39 18.16
N HIS A 160 14.81 -17.32 17.43
CA HIS A 160 14.49 -17.57 16.02
C HIS A 160 14.18 -19.03 15.71
N GLY A 161 13.07 -19.29 15.02
CA GLY A 161 12.65 -20.63 14.62
C GLY A 161 11.34 -20.64 13.82
N ASN A 162 10.92 -21.81 13.36
CA ASN A 162 9.76 -21.94 12.47
C ASN A 162 8.63 -22.74 13.15
N PHE A 163 7.70 -22.02 13.78
CA PHE A 163 6.55 -22.59 14.51
C PHE A 163 5.56 -23.38 13.64
N LEU A 164 5.65 -23.31 12.30
CA LEU A 164 4.85 -24.14 11.38
C LEU A 164 5.40 -25.56 11.20
N THR A 165 6.67 -25.78 11.61
CA THR A 165 7.43 -27.02 11.35
C THR A 165 8.06 -27.65 12.59
N THR A 166 8.28 -26.87 13.65
CA THR A 166 8.83 -27.32 14.94
C THR A 166 8.00 -26.74 16.09
N LYS A 167 7.80 -27.52 17.16
CA LYS A 167 7.25 -27.01 18.44
C LYS A 167 8.07 -25.81 18.93
N LEU A 168 7.43 -24.92 19.70
CA LEU A 168 8.09 -23.76 20.28
C LEU A 168 9.16 -24.19 21.29
N PRO A 169 10.37 -23.58 21.31
CA PRO A 169 11.47 -23.93 22.21
C PRO A 169 11.29 -23.28 23.59
N PHE A 170 10.17 -23.63 24.21
CA PHE A 170 9.65 -23.17 25.49
C PHE A 170 8.99 -24.35 26.20
N GLU A 171 9.09 -24.37 27.52
CA GLU A 171 8.43 -25.34 28.39
C GLU A 171 6.91 -25.11 28.43
N ASP A 172 6.20 -26.05 29.04
CA ASP A 172 4.78 -25.88 29.36
C ASP A 172 4.63 -24.85 30.50
N ASP A 173 3.57 -24.03 30.46
CA ASP A 173 3.29 -23.00 31.48
C ASP A 173 4.43 -21.95 31.67
N GLU A 174 5.12 -21.53 30.59
CA GLU A 174 6.27 -20.58 30.65
C GLU A 174 5.89 -19.08 30.61
N PHE A 175 4.71 -18.71 30.08
CA PHE A 175 4.30 -17.31 29.83
C PHE A 175 2.93 -16.94 30.39
N ASP A 176 2.79 -15.73 30.94
CA ASP A 176 1.50 -15.21 31.43
C ASP A 176 0.66 -14.57 30.31
N HIS A 177 1.32 -14.13 29.23
CA HIS A 177 0.68 -13.49 28.09
C HIS A 177 1.41 -13.81 26.78
N VAL A 178 0.66 -14.17 25.74
CA VAL A 178 1.14 -14.36 24.36
C VAL A 178 0.44 -13.34 23.46
N HIS A 179 1.23 -12.42 22.90
CA HIS A 179 0.80 -11.48 21.87
C HIS A 179 1.07 -12.06 20.49
N VAL A 180 0.12 -11.89 19.57
CA VAL A 180 0.20 -12.31 18.18
C VAL A 180 -0.35 -11.18 17.30
N SER A 181 0.42 -10.75 16.30
CA SER A 181 0.02 -9.64 15.43
C SER A 181 0.44 -9.84 13.98
N MET A 182 -0.51 -9.85 13.06
CA MET A 182 -0.31 -9.86 11.59
C MET A 182 0.40 -11.08 11.00
N ILE A 183 0.52 -12.18 11.75
CA ILE A 183 1.20 -13.39 11.27
C ILE A 183 0.39 -14.14 10.21
N ALA A 184 -0.92 -13.89 10.09
CA ALA A 184 -1.79 -14.64 9.18
C ALA A 184 -1.31 -14.68 7.72
N LYS A 185 -0.60 -13.65 7.26
CA LYS A 185 0.01 -13.59 5.92
C LYS A 185 1.12 -14.63 5.69
N GLY A 186 1.53 -15.38 6.70
CA GLY A 186 2.47 -16.50 6.63
C GLY A 186 1.97 -17.82 7.25
N VAL A 187 0.73 -17.89 7.76
CA VAL A 187 0.19 -19.09 8.45
C VAL A 187 -0.92 -19.75 7.61
N PRO A 188 -0.66 -20.94 7.04
CA PRO A 188 -1.67 -21.72 6.34
C PRO A 188 -2.87 -22.08 7.22
N GLU A 189 -4.05 -22.21 6.61
CA GLU A 189 -5.32 -22.43 7.33
C GLU A 189 -5.30 -23.70 8.19
N ASN A 190 -4.66 -24.78 7.70
CA ASN A 190 -4.49 -26.04 8.43
C ASN A 190 -3.40 -26.03 9.52
N LYS A 191 -2.68 -24.92 9.73
CA LYS A 191 -1.64 -24.79 10.77
C LYS A 191 -2.14 -24.10 12.04
N TRP A 192 -3.25 -23.36 11.98
CA TRP A 192 -3.77 -22.60 13.12
C TRP A 192 -4.14 -23.46 14.34
N GLY A 193 -4.69 -24.66 14.12
CA GLY A 193 -5.00 -25.58 15.22
C GLY A 193 -3.76 -25.96 16.03
N ASN A 194 -2.72 -26.44 15.37
CA ASN A 194 -1.44 -26.78 15.99
C ASN A 194 -0.76 -25.56 16.64
N LEU A 195 -0.93 -24.38 16.04
CA LEU A 195 -0.36 -23.13 16.55
C LEU A 195 -1.07 -22.68 17.84
N PHE A 196 -2.40 -22.78 17.90
CA PHE A 196 -3.17 -22.50 19.12
C PHE A 196 -2.97 -23.57 20.19
N GLU A 197 -2.72 -24.82 19.82
CA GLU A 197 -2.29 -25.87 20.76
C GLU A 197 -0.94 -25.53 21.40
N GLU A 198 0.07 -25.14 20.61
CA GLU A 198 1.38 -24.72 21.14
C GLU A 198 1.31 -23.43 21.97
N ILE A 199 0.50 -22.43 21.55
CA ILE A 199 0.28 -21.20 22.33
C ILE A 199 -0.40 -21.52 23.66
N ASN A 200 -1.41 -22.39 23.67
CA ASN A 200 -2.07 -22.84 24.90
C ASN A 200 -1.08 -23.60 25.80
N ARG A 201 -0.25 -24.49 25.24
CA ARG A 201 0.78 -25.24 25.99
C ARG A 201 1.72 -24.32 26.76
N VAL A 202 2.30 -23.32 26.10
CA VAL A 202 3.32 -22.43 26.69
C VAL A 202 2.75 -21.31 27.58
N LEU A 203 1.44 -21.06 27.53
CA LEU A 203 0.76 -20.16 28.47
C LEU A 203 0.61 -20.80 29.85
N THR A 204 0.70 -20.02 30.93
CA THR A 204 0.34 -20.43 32.30
C THR A 204 -1.18 -20.62 32.44
N PRO A 205 -1.67 -21.39 33.43
CA PRO A 205 -3.11 -21.53 33.69
C PRO A 205 -3.75 -20.18 34.02
N GLY A 206 -4.84 -19.83 33.34
CA GLY A 206 -5.42 -18.49 33.36
C GLY A 206 -4.62 -17.39 32.62
N GLY A 207 -3.47 -17.71 32.02
CA GLY A 207 -2.70 -16.82 31.15
C GLY A 207 -3.46 -16.45 29.86
N THR A 208 -3.03 -15.38 29.19
CA THR A 208 -3.82 -14.71 28.13
C THR A 208 -3.19 -14.78 26.74
N CYS A 209 -4.01 -15.00 25.71
CA CYS A 209 -3.61 -14.77 24.32
C CYS A 209 -4.34 -13.55 23.74
N GLU A 210 -3.59 -12.60 23.18
CA GLU A 210 -4.09 -11.45 22.41
C GLU A 210 -3.70 -11.61 20.94
N ILE A 211 -4.69 -11.60 20.05
CA ILE A 211 -4.50 -11.70 18.59
C ILE A 211 -5.03 -10.44 17.92
N VAL A 212 -4.19 -9.78 17.11
CA VAL A 212 -4.58 -8.69 16.21
C VAL A 212 -4.29 -9.14 14.77
N GLU A 213 -5.33 -9.27 13.95
CA GLU A 213 -5.18 -9.74 12.55
C GLU A 213 -5.99 -8.90 11.57
N ASP A 214 -5.54 -8.86 10.32
CA ASP A 214 -6.17 -8.10 9.24
C ASP A 214 -6.39 -8.92 7.97
N ASP A 215 -7.36 -8.50 7.16
CA ASP A 215 -7.69 -9.16 5.91
C ASP A 215 -6.59 -8.94 4.85
N VAL A 216 -6.35 -9.98 4.03
CA VAL A 216 -5.65 -9.82 2.76
C VAL A 216 -6.59 -9.07 1.79
N VAL A 217 -6.33 -7.77 1.62
CA VAL A 217 -7.10 -6.89 0.72
C VAL A 217 -6.19 -6.37 -0.38
N PHE A 218 -6.57 -6.56 -1.64
CA PHE A 218 -6.02 -5.78 -2.74
C PHE A 218 -6.77 -4.43 -2.80
N PRO A 219 -6.08 -3.27 -2.67
CA PRO A 219 -6.77 -1.98 -2.77
C PRO A 219 -7.19 -1.70 -4.22
N ILE A 220 -8.50 -1.75 -4.50
CA ILE A 220 -9.06 -1.49 -5.84
C ILE A 220 -9.24 0.02 -6.06
N LEU A 221 -8.69 0.54 -7.15
CA LEU A 221 -8.99 1.90 -7.63
C LEU A 221 -10.14 1.86 -8.64
N PRO A 222 -11.20 2.67 -8.49
CA PRO A 222 -12.35 2.63 -9.39
C PRO A 222 -11.98 3.16 -10.78
N LYS A 223 -12.56 2.56 -11.84
CA LYS A 223 -12.27 2.93 -13.24
C LYS A 223 -12.36 4.44 -13.51
N TRP A 224 -13.29 5.15 -12.87
CA TRP A 224 -13.46 6.59 -13.04
C TRP A 224 -12.22 7.39 -12.58
N PHE A 225 -11.48 6.90 -11.58
CA PHE A 225 -10.23 7.51 -11.13
C PHE A 225 -9.09 7.17 -12.09
N THR A 226 -8.87 5.88 -12.37
CA THR A 226 -7.73 5.42 -13.18
C THR A 226 -7.80 5.88 -14.63
N GLN A 227 -8.99 5.86 -15.25
CA GLN A 227 -9.19 6.32 -16.63
C GLN A 227 -8.98 7.83 -16.78
N ALA A 228 -9.23 8.64 -15.74
CA ALA A 228 -8.96 10.07 -15.78
C ALA A 228 -7.45 10.39 -15.86
N LEU A 229 -6.60 9.52 -15.31
CA LEU A 229 -5.14 9.60 -15.40
C LEU A 229 -4.59 9.20 -16.77
N ARG A 230 -5.37 8.51 -17.62
CA ARG A 230 -4.89 8.04 -18.93
C ARG A 230 -5.13 9.10 -20.02
N PRO A 231 -4.26 9.18 -21.04
CA PRO A 231 -4.58 9.89 -22.27
C PRO A 231 -5.85 9.28 -22.89
N LYS A 232 -6.84 10.11 -23.20
CA LYS A 232 -7.97 9.65 -24.02
C LYS A 232 -7.43 9.39 -25.44
N PRO A 233 -7.71 8.23 -26.06
CA PRO A 233 -7.33 8.01 -27.45
C PRO A 233 -7.97 9.12 -28.29
N LYS A 234 -7.17 9.74 -29.18
CA LYS A 234 -7.69 10.75 -30.09
C LYS A 234 -8.70 10.09 -31.00
N THR A 235 -9.99 10.27 -30.73
CA THR A 235 -11.05 9.92 -31.67
C THR A 235 -10.81 10.72 -32.95
N SER A 236 -10.28 10.06 -33.98
CA SER A 236 -10.17 10.62 -35.31
C SER A 236 -11.58 10.78 -35.87
N SER A 237 -12.19 11.93 -35.57
CA SER A 237 -13.41 12.39 -36.22
C SER A 237 -13.09 12.65 -37.69
N ILE A 238 -13.08 11.59 -38.50
CA ILE A 238 -12.91 11.64 -39.94
C ILE A 238 -14.08 12.47 -40.47
N HIS A 239 -13.79 13.74 -40.76
CA HIS A 239 -14.80 14.70 -41.19
C HIS A 239 -15.12 14.44 -42.67
N LEU A 240 -15.94 13.41 -42.92
CA LEU A 240 -16.41 13.09 -44.27
C LEU A 240 -17.08 14.33 -44.89
N PRO A 241 -16.83 14.62 -46.19
CA PRO A 241 -17.39 15.77 -46.88
C PRO A 241 -18.86 15.52 -47.29
N ASN A 242 -19.72 15.25 -46.31
CA ASN A 242 -21.18 15.43 -46.36
C ASN A 242 -21.74 15.37 -44.94
N GLY A 243 -22.65 16.30 -44.61
CA GLY A 243 -23.07 16.62 -43.23
C GLY A 243 -23.99 15.62 -42.52
N LEU A 244 -23.71 14.32 -42.58
CA LEU A 244 -24.44 13.28 -41.87
C LEU A 244 -23.62 12.79 -40.67
N GLN A 245 -23.94 13.30 -39.47
CA GLN A 245 -23.40 12.76 -38.21
C GLN A 245 -24.04 11.40 -37.89
N GLY A 246 -23.56 10.35 -38.55
CA GLY A 246 -23.91 8.97 -38.25
C GLY A 246 -23.33 8.53 -36.90
N SER A 247 -24.08 8.72 -35.81
CA SER A 247 -23.73 8.21 -34.47
C SER A 247 -23.93 6.70 -34.37
N SER A 248 -23.30 5.92 -35.25
CA SER A 248 -23.38 4.45 -35.29
C SER A 248 -22.44 3.81 -34.25
N SER A 249 -22.54 4.25 -32.99
CA SER A 249 -21.92 3.58 -31.85
C SER A 249 -22.70 2.32 -31.51
N SER A 250 -22.56 1.29 -32.35
CA SER A 250 -22.83 -0.08 -31.91
C SER A 250 -21.98 -0.34 -30.66
N PRO A 251 -22.52 -0.89 -29.56
CA PRO A 251 -21.73 -1.20 -28.38
C PRO A 251 -20.69 -2.25 -28.76
N ASP A 252 -19.44 -1.80 -28.84
CA ASP A 252 -18.32 -2.60 -29.32
C ASP A 252 -18.14 -3.87 -28.47
N GLN A 253 -17.91 -5.01 -29.14
CA GLN A 253 -17.75 -6.29 -28.47
C GLN A 253 -16.54 -6.29 -27.53
N SER A 254 -15.54 -5.43 -27.78
CA SER A 254 -14.40 -5.17 -26.90
C SER A 254 -14.80 -4.81 -25.45
N GLN A 255 -15.95 -4.17 -25.24
CA GLN A 255 -16.37 -3.77 -23.89
C GLN A 255 -16.75 -4.96 -23.00
N ARG A 256 -17.23 -6.08 -23.59
CA ARG A 256 -17.68 -7.26 -22.85
C ARG A 256 -16.54 -8.04 -22.17
N ASN A 257 -15.33 -7.92 -22.70
CA ASN A 257 -14.15 -8.61 -22.18
C ASN A 257 -13.21 -7.66 -21.41
N SER A 258 -13.62 -6.43 -21.10
CA SER A 258 -12.76 -5.48 -20.37
C SER A 258 -12.62 -5.84 -18.88
N PRO A 259 -11.40 -5.88 -18.31
CA PRO A 259 -11.18 -6.21 -16.90
C PRO A 259 -11.99 -5.33 -15.92
N PRO A 260 -12.31 -5.80 -14.69
CA PRO A 260 -13.13 -5.05 -13.73
C PRO A 260 -12.49 -3.73 -13.27
N HIS A 261 -11.16 -3.59 -13.32
CA HIS A 261 -10.41 -2.33 -13.11
C HIS A 261 -9.02 -2.41 -13.77
N ASP A 262 -8.29 -1.29 -13.81
CA ASP A 262 -6.96 -1.17 -14.44
C ASP A 262 -5.92 -2.19 -13.95
N HIS A 263 -6.06 -2.69 -12.72
CA HIS A 263 -5.06 -3.50 -12.01
C HIS A 263 -5.51 -4.95 -11.76
N ALA A 264 -6.58 -5.40 -12.42
CA ALA A 264 -7.24 -6.68 -12.11
C ALA A 264 -6.35 -7.93 -12.30
N LEU A 265 -5.29 -7.86 -13.12
CA LEU A 265 -4.30 -8.93 -13.21
C LEU A 265 -3.44 -9.00 -11.94
N LEU A 266 -3.01 -7.84 -11.40
CA LEU A 266 -2.26 -7.79 -10.14
C LEU A 266 -3.14 -8.22 -8.96
N GLU A 267 -4.42 -7.87 -8.94
CA GLU A 267 -5.39 -8.39 -7.97
C GLU A 267 -5.49 -9.92 -8.05
N SER A 268 -5.66 -10.47 -9.26
CA SER A 268 -5.77 -11.92 -9.46
C SER A 268 -4.48 -12.66 -9.06
N LEU A 269 -3.31 -12.10 -9.36
CA LEU A 269 -2.02 -12.65 -8.93
C LEU A 269 -1.81 -12.51 -7.41
N TYR A 270 -2.21 -11.38 -6.82
CA TYR A 270 -2.08 -11.16 -5.38
C TYR A 270 -2.92 -12.15 -4.57
N HIS A 271 -4.15 -12.46 -4.98
CA HIS A 271 -4.95 -13.50 -4.33
C HIS A 271 -4.40 -14.91 -4.59
N SER A 272 -3.95 -15.20 -5.81
CA SER A 272 -3.22 -16.43 -6.20
C SER A 272 -2.08 -16.77 -5.23
N VAL A 273 -1.31 -15.75 -4.81
CA VAL A 273 -0.20 -15.92 -3.87
C VAL A 273 -0.68 -16.61 -2.58
N PHE A 274 -1.75 -16.14 -1.95
CA PHE A 274 -2.20 -16.70 -0.68
C PHE A 274 -2.94 -18.03 -0.87
N GLU A 275 -3.72 -18.15 -1.95
CA GLU A 275 -4.50 -19.36 -2.27
C GLU A 275 -3.61 -20.59 -2.50
N HIS A 276 -2.59 -20.52 -3.36
CA HIS A 276 -1.66 -21.64 -3.57
C HIS A 276 -0.75 -21.92 -2.35
N ARG A 277 -0.62 -20.95 -1.44
CA ARG A 277 0.07 -21.11 -0.15
C ARG A 277 -0.83 -21.65 0.96
N PHE A 278 -2.10 -21.93 0.65
CA PHE A 278 -3.15 -22.37 1.57
C PHE A 278 -3.37 -21.38 2.74
N ILE A 279 -3.16 -20.09 2.49
CA ILE A 279 -3.33 -19.00 3.47
C ILE A 279 -4.69 -18.35 3.26
N ASN A 280 -5.51 -18.31 4.32
CA ASN A 280 -6.84 -17.72 4.26
C ASN A 280 -6.77 -16.19 4.12
N THR A 281 -7.50 -15.62 3.16
CA THR A 281 -7.52 -14.17 2.89
C THR A 281 -8.40 -13.37 3.86
N LYS A 282 -9.21 -14.04 4.69
CA LYS A 282 -10.16 -13.48 5.66
C LYS A 282 -9.97 -13.99 7.09
N PRO A 283 -8.77 -13.86 7.68
CA PRO A 283 -8.51 -14.28 9.06
C PRO A 283 -9.43 -13.57 10.08
N THR A 284 -9.87 -12.34 9.80
CA THR A 284 -10.80 -11.60 10.69
C THR A 284 -12.17 -12.29 10.85
N ALA A 285 -12.57 -13.11 9.88
CA ALA A 285 -13.79 -13.90 9.93
C ALA A 285 -13.55 -15.34 10.45
N VAL A 286 -12.45 -15.98 10.04
CA VAL A 286 -12.23 -17.41 10.27
C VAL A 286 -11.58 -17.72 11.63
N LEU A 287 -10.53 -16.99 12.01
CA LEU A 287 -9.75 -17.28 13.23
C LEU A 287 -10.56 -17.36 14.54
N PRO A 288 -11.62 -16.55 14.77
CA PRO A 288 -12.41 -16.66 16.00
C PRO A 288 -13.02 -18.05 16.21
N SER A 289 -13.42 -18.74 15.13
CA SER A 289 -13.99 -20.08 15.22
C SER A 289 -12.97 -21.10 15.74
N TYR A 290 -11.77 -21.11 15.18
CA TYR A 290 -10.67 -21.95 15.65
C TYR A 290 -10.24 -21.57 17.07
N PHE A 291 -10.07 -20.28 17.35
CA PHE A 291 -9.60 -19.78 18.64
C PHE A 291 -10.51 -20.18 19.82
N THR A 292 -11.84 -20.17 19.62
CA THR A 292 -12.81 -20.64 20.66
C THR A 292 -12.72 -22.14 20.98
N THR A 293 -12.00 -22.94 20.18
CA THR A 293 -11.74 -24.36 20.47
C THR A 293 -10.62 -24.53 21.51
N TYR A 294 -9.65 -23.61 21.55
CA TYR A 294 -8.44 -23.71 22.37
C TYR A 294 -8.44 -22.78 23.59
N PHE A 295 -9.24 -21.71 23.60
CA PHE A 295 -9.25 -20.70 24.66
C PHE A 295 -10.62 -20.52 25.31
N ARG A 296 -10.63 -20.06 26.56
CA ARG A 296 -11.83 -19.75 27.35
C ARG A 296 -11.99 -18.24 27.55
N GLN A 297 -13.19 -17.85 27.99
CA GLN A 297 -13.59 -16.44 28.18
C GLN A 297 -13.29 -15.57 26.94
N VAL A 298 -13.40 -16.17 25.75
CA VAL A 298 -13.00 -15.55 24.49
C VAL A 298 -13.86 -14.34 24.21
N THR A 299 -13.19 -13.20 24.07
CA THR A 299 -13.81 -11.91 23.83
C THR A 299 -13.35 -11.39 22.47
N MET A 300 -14.29 -11.12 21.58
CA MET A 300 -14.04 -10.75 20.18
C MET A 300 -14.40 -9.29 19.96
N GLY A 301 -13.49 -8.52 19.36
CA GLY A 301 -13.83 -7.22 18.79
C GLY A 301 -14.67 -7.38 17.51
N PRO A 302 -15.44 -6.35 17.11
CA PRO A 302 -16.03 -6.31 15.78
C PRO A 302 -14.93 -6.30 14.71
N VAL A 303 -15.27 -6.58 13.44
CA VAL A 303 -14.35 -6.20 12.35
C VAL A 303 -14.43 -4.68 12.19
N VAL A 304 -13.28 -4.02 12.20
CA VAL A 304 -13.15 -2.58 11.93
C VAL A 304 -12.63 -2.41 10.51
N HIS A 305 -13.52 -1.99 9.62
CA HIS A 305 -13.23 -1.74 8.21
C HIS A 305 -12.80 -0.29 8.01
N PHE A 306 -11.71 -0.06 7.30
CA PHE A 306 -11.20 1.27 6.96
C PHE A 306 -11.48 1.57 5.48
N PRO A 307 -12.47 2.44 5.16
CA PRO A 307 -12.83 2.74 3.77
C PRO A 307 -11.71 3.50 3.04
N MET A 308 -11.76 3.45 1.72
CA MET A 308 -10.83 4.17 0.85
C MET A 308 -10.76 5.67 1.19
N PRO A 309 -9.56 6.27 1.29
CA PRO A 309 -9.43 7.70 1.59
C PRO A 309 -10.15 8.57 0.56
N PRO A 310 -10.74 9.71 0.99
CA PRO A 310 -11.35 10.66 0.09
C PRO A 310 -10.30 11.23 -0.88
N LEU A 311 -10.69 11.50 -2.12
CA LEU A 311 -9.79 12.13 -3.08
C LEU A 311 -9.37 13.52 -2.58
N ALA A 312 -8.06 13.69 -2.40
CA ALA A 312 -7.43 14.93 -1.95
C ALA A 312 -7.81 16.13 -2.85
N PRO A 313 -7.72 17.37 -2.34
CA PRO A 313 -7.79 18.56 -3.18
C PRO A 313 -6.75 18.50 -4.29
N LEU A 314 -7.05 19.03 -5.48
CA LEU A 314 -6.04 19.15 -6.53
C LEU A 314 -5.05 20.26 -6.17
N GLN A 315 -3.75 19.96 -6.14
CA GLN A 315 -2.68 20.95 -5.87
C GLN A 315 -2.78 22.17 -6.81
N PRO A 316 -2.21 23.33 -6.48
CA PRO A 316 -2.01 24.41 -7.44
C PRO A 316 -1.30 23.92 -8.72
N LEU A 317 -1.59 24.57 -9.86
CA LEU A 317 -0.80 24.39 -11.08
C LEU A 317 0.58 25.06 -10.89
N PRO A 318 1.67 24.46 -11.39
CA PRO A 318 2.99 25.05 -11.36
C PRO A 318 3.10 26.20 -12.37
N PRO A 319 4.11 27.08 -12.25
CA PRO A 319 4.39 28.08 -13.29
C PRO A 319 4.71 27.39 -14.62
N GLN A 320 4.26 27.99 -15.73
CA GLN A 320 4.62 27.52 -17.07
C GLN A 320 6.07 27.93 -17.39
N ILE A 321 6.82 27.04 -18.06
CA ILE A 321 8.05 27.43 -18.76
C ILE A 321 7.68 28.43 -19.87
N VAL A 322 8.20 29.65 -19.76
CA VAL A 322 8.10 30.69 -20.80
C VAL A 322 9.46 30.80 -21.48
N THR A 323 9.59 30.17 -22.65
CA THR A 323 10.77 30.35 -23.51
C THR A 323 10.71 31.71 -24.19
N THR A 324 11.20 32.74 -23.51
CA THR A 324 11.32 34.09 -24.07
C THR A 324 12.40 34.11 -25.13
N TYR A 325 12.02 33.88 -26.39
CA TYR A 325 12.88 34.15 -27.54
C TYR A 325 13.11 35.66 -27.63
N VAL A 326 14.25 36.12 -27.12
CA VAL A 326 14.76 37.47 -27.40
C VAL A 326 15.24 37.47 -28.84
N LEU A 327 14.34 37.80 -29.75
CA LEU A 327 14.70 38.32 -31.06
C LEU A 327 15.26 39.72 -30.84
N GLU A 328 16.59 39.85 -30.82
CA GLU A 328 17.20 41.17 -31.01
C GLU A 328 16.80 41.68 -32.40
N PRO A 329 16.26 42.91 -32.53
CA PRO A 329 15.89 43.47 -33.82
C PRO A 329 17.13 43.69 -34.70
N ASP A 330 16.96 43.50 -36.00
CA ASP A 330 18.07 43.42 -36.95
C ASP A 330 19.05 44.60 -36.86
N THR A 331 20.33 44.29 -36.60
CA THR A 331 21.45 45.23 -36.72
C THR A 331 22.39 44.79 -37.84
N ASP A 332 21.98 45.09 -39.08
CA ASP A 332 22.72 44.86 -40.32
C ASP A 332 24.08 45.62 -40.32
N THR A 333 25.11 45.02 -39.72
CA THR A 333 26.51 45.46 -39.86
C THR A 333 27.46 44.27 -39.97
N ILE A 334 27.86 43.97 -41.21
CA ILE A 334 28.90 42.99 -41.50
C ILE A 334 30.26 43.50 -40.98
N ASN A 335 30.91 42.75 -40.08
CA ASN A 335 32.36 42.84 -39.92
C ASN A 335 32.96 41.52 -39.40
N PRO A 336 34.01 40.95 -40.03
CA PRO A 336 34.49 39.62 -39.71
C PRO A 336 35.55 39.59 -38.58
N ARG A 337 35.56 38.48 -37.84
CA ARG A 337 36.63 38.03 -36.92
C ARG A 337 36.99 38.95 -35.74
N LYS A 338 36.42 38.62 -34.57
CA LYS A 338 37.22 38.47 -33.34
C LYS A 338 36.62 37.39 -32.46
N SER A 339 37.43 36.39 -32.12
CA SER A 339 37.05 35.29 -31.22
C SER A 339 37.60 35.58 -29.82
N THR A 340 36.70 35.73 -28.85
CA THR A 340 37.02 35.73 -27.42
C THR A 340 36.04 34.85 -26.69
N TYR A 341 36.42 33.58 -26.49
CA TYR A 341 35.72 32.65 -25.60
C TYR A 341 35.81 33.13 -24.15
N TYR A 342 34.66 33.19 -23.47
CA TYR A 342 34.59 33.18 -22.01
C TYR A 342 33.73 31.99 -21.56
N PRO A 343 34.33 30.93 -20.99
CA PRO A 343 33.58 29.76 -20.53
C PRO A 343 33.08 29.94 -19.09
N THR A 344 31.77 30.02 -18.90
CA THR A 344 31.10 29.79 -17.61
C THR A 344 30.27 28.49 -17.70
N PRO A 345 30.74 27.38 -17.11
CA PRO A 345 30.06 26.10 -17.23
C PRO A 345 28.88 26.01 -16.25
N VAL A 346 27.65 26.10 -16.77
CA VAL A 346 26.45 25.58 -16.08
C VAL A 346 26.10 24.23 -16.73
N PRO A 347 26.37 23.09 -16.08
CA PRO A 347 26.07 21.79 -16.67
C PRO A 347 24.55 21.53 -16.63
N MET A 348 23.85 21.85 -17.71
CA MET A 348 22.47 21.41 -17.94
C MET A 348 22.37 19.92 -18.32
N THR A 349 23.07 19.06 -17.57
CA THR A 349 22.92 17.60 -17.63
C THR A 349 21.75 17.21 -16.73
N ARG A 350 20.52 17.37 -17.23
CA ARG A 350 19.30 16.86 -16.56
C ARG A 350 19.42 15.33 -16.50
N PRO A 351 19.46 14.68 -15.31
CA PRO A 351 19.12 13.26 -15.23
C PRO A 351 17.69 13.09 -15.74
N MET A 352 17.37 12.00 -16.45
CA MET A 352 16.02 11.86 -17.01
C MET A 352 14.95 11.97 -15.92
N SER A 353 14.17 13.06 -15.94
CA SER A 353 12.96 13.17 -15.14
C SER A 353 11.97 12.12 -15.63
N LEU A 354 11.24 11.50 -14.71
CA LEU A 354 10.11 10.62 -15.05
C LEU A 354 8.89 11.47 -15.46
N SER A 355 9.05 12.22 -16.55
CA SER A 355 7.97 12.93 -17.24
C SER A 355 7.05 11.90 -17.89
N PHE A 356 5.77 11.89 -17.51
CA PHE A 356 4.78 10.97 -18.06
C PHE A 356 4.48 11.28 -19.55
N SER A 357 5.23 10.63 -20.45
CA SER A 357 5.04 10.72 -21.90
C SER A 357 5.50 9.43 -22.58
N SER A 358 4.75 8.35 -22.35
CA SER A 358 4.90 7.06 -23.02
C SER A 358 4.51 7.13 -24.50
N THR A 359 5.34 7.82 -25.29
CA THR A 359 5.17 7.94 -26.74
C THR A 359 5.68 6.67 -27.42
N THR A 360 4.81 5.69 -27.63
CA THR A 360 5.09 4.52 -28.47
C THR A 360 5.18 4.94 -29.95
N SER A 361 6.38 5.23 -30.42
CA SER A 361 6.66 5.53 -31.83
C SER A 361 6.56 4.26 -32.68
N SER A 362 5.44 4.09 -33.38
CA SER A 362 5.26 3.02 -34.37
C SER A 362 6.14 3.24 -35.59
N TYR A 363 7.29 2.55 -35.63
CA TYR A 363 8.23 2.58 -36.76
C TYR A 363 7.61 1.93 -38.01
N THR A 364 7.13 2.75 -38.94
CA THR A 364 6.62 2.30 -40.24
C THR A 364 7.77 2.05 -41.23
N ASN A 365 8.45 0.91 -41.09
CA ASN A 365 9.45 0.49 -42.08
C ASN A 365 8.80 0.18 -43.43
N LYS A 366 8.88 1.13 -44.36
CA LYS A 366 8.54 0.91 -45.77
C LYS A 366 9.70 0.24 -46.51
N THR A 367 9.59 -1.07 -46.72
CA THR A 367 10.35 -1.81 -47.74
C THR A 367 9.39 -2.66 -48.56
N GLY A 368 9.01 -2.17 -49.74
CA GLY A 368 8.16 -2.90 -50.67
C GLY A 368 8.99 -3.60 -51.74
N VAL A 369 8.71 -4.89 -51.95
CA VAL A 369 9.09 -5.69 -53.13
C VAL A 369 8.09 -6.83 -53.28
N ASP A 370 7.75 -7.20 -54.52
CA ASP A 370 6.54 -7.97 -54.85
C ASP A 370 6.72 -9.50 -54.93
N SER A 371 5.68 -10.24 -54.50
CA SER A 371 5.22 -11.54 -55.04
C SER A 371 3.91 -11.92 -54.31
N ILE A 372 2.71 -11.91 -54.90
CA ILE A 372 2.14 -12.81 -55.94
C ILE A 372 1.88 -14.25 -55.42
N PHE A 373 0.66 -14.75 -55.70
CA PHE A 373 0.00 -16.00 -55.22
C PHE A 373 -0.51 -15.96 -53.75
N SER A 374 -1.70 -16.49 -53.37
CA SER A 374 -2.73 -17.30 -54.06
C SER A 374 -4.18 -16.92 -53.67
N ASN A 375 -5.17 -17.28 -54.51
CA ASN A 375 -6.61 -17.18 -54.22
C ASN A 375 -7.09 -18.23 -53.18
N ARG A 376 -8.11 -17.90 -52.34
CA ARG A 376 -9.52 -18.41 -52.50
C ARG A 376 -10.51 -17.84 -51.45
N PRO A 377 -11.77 -17.49 -51.81
CA PRO A 377 -12.83 -17.07 -50.86
C PRO A 377 -13.89 -18.15 -50.57
N ARG A 378 -14.67 -17.99 -49.47
CA ARG A 378 -15.98 -18.60 -49.14
C ARG A 378 -16.66 -17.77 -48.02
N THR A 379 -17.74 -17.02 -48.25
CA THR A 379 -19.19 -17.38 -48.31
C THR A 379 -19.89 -17.65 -46.96
N ALA A 380 -20.43 -16.57 -46.37
CA ALA A 380 -21.84 -16.32 -45.96
C ALA A 380 -22.75 -17.39 -45.30
N SER A 381 -23.74 -16.85 -44.54
CA SER A 381 -25.07 -17.40 -44.16
C SER A 381 -25.20 -18.25 -42.89
N SER A 382 -26.34 -18.29 -42.16
CA SER A 382 -27.41 -17.30 -41.85
C SER A 382 -28.53 -17.94 -40.98
N ALA A 383 -29.15 -17.17 -40.04
CA ALA A 383 -30.40 -17.52 -39.31
C ALA A 383 -30.30 -18.74 -38.35
N THR A 384 -31.14 -19.01 -37.34
CA THR A 384 -32.32 -18.35 -36.67
C THR A 384 -32.28 -18.80 -35.17
N THR A 385 -33.20 -18.58 -34.19
CA THR A 385 -34.63 -18.18 -34.10
C THR A 385 -34.93 -17.56 -32.71
N ALA A 386 -36.18 -17.14 -32.46
CA ALA A 386 -36.80 -16.90 -31.13
C ALA A 386 -37.96 -17.94 -30.93
N PRO A 387 -38.83 -17.96 -29.89
CA PRO A 387 -39.11 -17.01 -28.78
C PRO A 387 -38.91 -17.69 -27.38
N ASP A 388 -39.41 -17.30 -26.19
CA ASP A 388 -40.64 -16.58 -25.74
C ASP A 388 -40.46 -15.77 -24.43
N SER A 389 -41.49 -15.02 -24.03
CA SER A 389 -41.58 -14.23 -22.78
C SER A 389 -42.71 -14.73 -21.86
N PRO A 390 -42.81 -14.23 -20.61
CA PRO A 390 -43.97 -13.37 -20.33
C PRO A 390 -43.71 -12.14 -19.42
N THR A 391 -44.67 -11.21 -19.47
CA THR A 391 -44.68 -9.85 -18.89
C THR A 391 -45.15 -9.77 -17.41
N SER A 392 -45.03 -8.57 -16.82
CA SER A 392 -45.83 -7.97 -15.71
C SER A 392 -45.14 -7.87 -14.32
N TYR A 393 -45.38 -6.86 -13.47
CA TYR A 393 -46.07 -5.56 -13.65
C TYR A 393 -45.68 -4.48 -12.60
N ILE A 394 -45.87 -3.21 -12.97
CA ILE A 394 -46.28 -2.01 -12.17
C ILE A 394 -45.65 -1.73 -10.78
N ALA A 395 -45.20 -0.48 -10.61
CA ALA A 395 -45.05 0.21 -9.33
C ALA A 395 -45.98 1.44 -9.23
N PRO A 396 -46.51 1.80 -8.04
CA PRO A 396 -47.37 2.99 -7.87
C PRO A 396 -46.57 4.27 -7.61
N SER A 397 -47.15 5.43 -7.95
CA SER A 397 -46.57 6.77 -7.73
C SER A 397 -47.35 7.57 -6.69
N GLY A 398 -46.67 8.46 -5.94
CA GLY A 398 -47.29 9.43 -5.03
C GLY A 398 -46.84 10.88 -5.36
N ARG A 399 -47.79 11.82 -5.42
CA ARG A 399 -47.57 13.27 -5.53
C ARG A 399 -47.94 13.96 -4.21
N PHE A 400 -47.59 15.25 -4.09
CA PHE A 400 -48.13 16.37 -3.26
C PHE A 400 -46.98 17.12 -2.56
N LEU A 401 -46.98 18.45 -2.37
CA LEU A 401 -47.49 19.58 -3.17
C LEU A 401 -46.60 20.82 -2.85
N LYS A 402 -46.93 22.02 -3.34
CA LYS A 402 -46.20 23.28 -3.06
C LYS A 402 -46.58 23.88 -1.70
N ASN A 403 -45.71 24.74 -1.17
CA ASN A 403 -46.15 26.06 -0.71
C ASN A 403 -45.06 27.13 -0.88
N VAL A 404 -45.49 28.40 -0.91
CA VAL A 404 -44.64 29.60 -1.07
C VAL A 404 -45.16 30.64 -0.09
N ASP A 405 -44.28 31.39 0.57
CA ASP A 405 -44.67 32.60 1.30
C ASP A 405 -43.59 33.69 1.18
N SER A 406 -43.95 34.96 1.40
CA SER A 406 -43.13 36.12 1.00
C SER A 406 -43.28 37.32 1.93
N LYS A 407 -42.15 37.85 2.46
CA LYS A 407 -42.09 39.17 3.11
C LYS A 407 -40.84 39.96 2.69
N LYS A 408 -41.00 41.28 2.61
CA LYS A 408 -39.99 42.27 2.19
C LYS A 408 -39.43 43.03 3.41
N GLY A 409 -38.23 43.60 3.31
CA GLY A 409 -37.91 44.83 4.03
C GLY A 409 -36.43 45.15 4.31
N SER A 410 -36.01 46.34 3.87
CA SER A 410 -34.82 47.11 4.29
C SER A 410 -33.47 46.90 3.55
N THR A 411 -32.73 48.01 3.40
CA THR A 411 -31.52 48.16 2.57
C THR A 411 -30.61 49.29 3.09
N SER A 412 -29.33 49.00 3.40
CA SER A 412 -28.18 49.92 3.54
C SER A 412 -26.90 49.08 3.85
N PRO A 413 -25.67 49.61 3.75
CA PRO A 413 -24.93 49.70 2.49
C PRO A 413 -23.69 48.76 2.43
N ARG A 414 -23.03 48.71 1.27
CA ARG A 414 -21.88 47.82 1.00
C ARG A 414 -20.65 48.06 1.90
N THR A 415 -20.13 46.98 2.46
CA THR A 415 -18.67 46.74 2.58
C THR A 415 -18.21 45.88 1.39
N PRO A 416 -16.91 45.91 1.02
CA PRO A 416 -16.38 45.05 -0.05
C PRO A 416 -16.35 43.58 0.41
N PRO A 417 -16.61 42.61 -0.50
CA PRO A 417 -16.62 41.20 -0.12
C PRO A 417 -15.21 40.70 0.18
N THR A 418 -15.03 40.16 1.39
CA THR A 418 -13.97 39.20 1.70
C THR A 418 -14.00 38.08 0.64
N PRO A 419 -12.85 37.57 0.14
CA PRO A 419 -12.86 36.43 -0.78
C PRO A 419 -13.65 35.27 -0.15
N PRO A 420 -14.56 34.62 -0.89
CA PRO A 420 -15.35 33.54 -0.33
C PRO A 420 -14.43 32.41 0.12
N SER A 421 -14.55 32.01 1.39
CA SER A 421 -14.08 30.70 1.82
C SER A 421 -14.73 29.63 0.93
N PRO A 422 -14.01 28.55 0.57
CA PRO A 422 -14.52 27.55 -0.35
C PRO A 422 -15.74 26.84 0.26
N SER A 423 -16.94 27.29 -0.11
CA SER A 423 -18.20 26.71 0.32
C SER A 423 -18.32 25.29 -0.27
N SER A 424 -18.45 24.32 0.62
CA SER A 424 -18.21 22.92 0.33
C SER A 424 -19.08 22.37 -0.81
N PRO A 425 -18.49 21.69 -1.82
CA PRO A 425 -19.28 20.86 -2.72
C PRO A 425 -19.82 19.64 -1.95
N SER A 426 -21.08 19.74 -1.54
CA SER A 426 -21.96 18.67 -1.03
C SER A 426 -21.39 17.73 0.05
N GLN A 427 -21.86 17.93 1.28
CA GLN A 427 -22.42 16.88 2.16
C GLN A 427 -21.79 15.47 2.07
N PHE A 428 -21.04 15.07 3.10
CA PHE A 428 -21.27 13.84 3.90
C PHE A 428 -20.18 13.72 4.98
N PRO A 429 -20.52 13.43 6.24
CA PRO A 429 -19.54 12.87 7.17
C PRO A 429 -19.28 11.43 6.75
N ARG A 430 -18.30 11.20 5.86
CA ARG A 430 -17.90 9.82 5.54
C ARG A 430 -17.35 9.14 6.77
N ASN A 431 -17.82 7.91 6.99
CA ASN A 431 -17.42 7.08 8.10
C ASN A 431 -15.90 6.84 8.04
N ARG A 432 -15.19 7.10 9.14
CA ARG A 432 -13.72 6.98 9.21
C ARG A 432 -13.25 5.58 9.57
N PHE A 433 -14.21 4.74 9.94
CA PHE A 433 -14.19 3.30 10.03
C PHE A 433 -15.65 2.86 9.85
N MET A 434 -15.88 1.61 9.46
CA MET A 434 -17.19 0.96 9.50
C MET A 434 -17.08 -0.31 10.32
N LEU A 435 -18.22 -0.78 10.83
CA LEU A 435 -18.33 -2.11 11.44
C LEU A 435 -19.10 -3.03 10.51
N ASP A 436 -19.09 -4.33 10.80
CA ASP A 436 -19.94 -5.28 10.11
C ASP A 436 -21.43 -4.87 10.22
N SER A 437 -22.13 -4.89 9.08
CA SER A 437 -23.54 -4.55 8.92
C SER A 437 -24.50 -5.43 9.73
N SER A 438 -24.02 -6.55 10.27
CA SER A 438 -24.77 -7.41 11.20
C SER A 438 -25.01 -6.79 12.59
N LEU A 439 -24.25 -5.76 12.97
CA LEU A 439 -24.26 -5.18 14.32
C LEU A 439 -25.22 -3.98 14.42
N SER A 440 -26.20 -4.04 15.34
CA SER A 440 -27.05 -2.90 15.67
C SER A 440 -26.38 -1.93 16.65
N GLU A 441 -26.93 -0.72 16.79
CA GLU A 441 -26.47 0.27 17.79
C GLU A 441 -26.46 -0.29 19.22
N LYS A 442 -27.35 -1.24 19.55
CA LYS A 442 -27.40 -1.89 20.87
C LYS A 442 -26.25 -2.87 21.06
N ASP A 443 -25.91 -3.62 20.02
CA ASP A 443 -24.79 -4.55 20.04
C ASP A 443 -23.48 -3.76 20.17
N ILE A 444 -23.33 -2.68 19.39
CA ILE A 444 -22.20 -1.75 19.48
C ILE A 444 -22.06 -1.14 20.88
N ALA A 445 -23.18 -0.74 21.52
CA ALA A 445 -23.18 -0.22 22.89
C ALA A 445 -22.82 -1.28 23.96
N SER A 446 -22.99 -2.57 23.65
CA SER A 446 -22.63 -3.70 24.52
C SER A 446 -21.17 -4.18 24.35
N LEU A 447 -20.46 -3.70 23.32
CA LEU A 447 -19.10 -4.15 23.03
C LEU A 447 -18.11 -3.87 24.18
N PRO A 448 -17.11 -4.74 24.40
CA PRO A 448 -16.05 -4.48 25.37
C PRO A 448 -15.22 -3.27 24.94
N ARG A 449 -15.37 -2.15 25.66
CA ARG A 449 -14.74 -0.85 25.35
C ARG A 449 -13.21 -0.89 25.30
N HIS A 450 -12.58 -1.87 25.96
CA HIS A 450 -11.12 -2.06 25.90
C HIS A 450 -10.69 -2.64 24.54
N LEU A 451 -11.43 -3.61 23.97
CA LEU A 451 -11.19 -4.18 22.64
C LEU A 451 -11.66 -3.27 21.49
N PHE A 452 -12.70 -2.45 21.71
CA PHE A 452 -13.24 -1.55 20.71
C PHE A 452 -13.15 -0.07 21.13
N PRO A 453 -12.05 0.64 20.78
CA PRO A 453 -11.80 2.03 21.19
C PRO A 453 -12.59 3.03 20.34
N SER A 454 -13.92 2.96 20.39
CA SER A 454 -14.87 3.72 19.56
C SER A 454 -14.60 5.23 19.53
N GLU A 455 -14.39 5.84 20.69
CA GLU A 455 -14.14 7.28 20.82
C GLU A 455 -12.91 7.73 20.01
N LYS A 456 -11.79 6.99 20.13
CA LYS A 456 -10.56 7.28 19.38
C LYS A 456 -10.70 6.97 17.89
N LEU A 457 -11.47 5.94 17.52
CA LEU A 457 -11.82 5.63 16.13
C LEU A 457 -12.62 6.78 15.48
N HIS A 458 -13.55 7.42 16.21
CA HIS A 458 -14.23 8.63 15.74
C HIS A 458 -13.30 9.86 15.65
N GLN A 459 -12.26 9.94 16.49
CA GLN A 459 -11.27 11.03 16.48
C GLN A 459 -10.21 10.92 15.36
N LEU A 460 -10.05 9.75 14.71
CA LEU A 460 -9.10 9.56 13.60
C LEU A 460 -9.29 10.62 12.51
N SER A 461 -8.22 11.27 12.07
CA SER A 461 -8.24 12.22 10.94
C SER A 461 -8.15 11.51 9.58
N SER A 462 -8.54 12.18 8.49
CA SER A 462 -8.48 11.68 7.10
C SER A 462 -7.13 11.06 6.71
N ARG A 463 -6.03 11.64 7.19
CA ARG A 463 -4.65 11.12 7.05
C ARG A 463 -4.46 9.67 7.51
N TYR A 464 -5.25 9.19 8.48
CA TYR A 464 -5.18 7.78 8.92
C TYR A 464 -5.75 6.81 7.89
N LEU A 465 -6.74 7.23 7.08
CA LEU A 465 -7.23 6.42 5.93
C LEU A 465 -6.20 6.39 4.81
N ALA A 466 -5.49 7.51 4.56
CA ALA A 466 -4.37 7.54 3.64
C ALA A 466 -3.24 6.60 4.11
N MET A 467 -2.99 6.52 5.43
CA MET A 467 -2.06 5.56 6.02
C MET A 467 -2.55 4.11 5.89
N GLN A 468 -3.83 3.80 6.09
CA GLN A 468 -4.33 2.43 5.87
C GLN A 468 -4.18 2.00 4.40
N LEU A 469 -4.47 2.90 3.45
CA LEU A 469 -4.24 2.62 2.03
C LEU A 469 -2.75 2.44 1.70
N TYR A 470 -1.86 3.21 2.34
CA TYR A 470 -0.41 3.05 2.18
C TYR A 470 0.08 1.68 2.69
N LEU A 471 -0.38 1.25 3.88
CA LEU A 471 -0.09 -0.08 4.41
C LEU A 471 -0.54 -1.19 3.44
N SER A 472 -1.78 -1.13 2.93
CA SER A 472 -2.30 -2.12 1.98
C SER A 472 -1.59 -2.09 0.62
N CYS A 473 -1.22 -0.90 0.10
CA CYS A 473 -0.43 -0.77 -1.12
C CYS A 473 0.96 -1.43 -0.97
N GLN A 474 1.66 -1.12 0.12
CA GLN A 474 3.01 -1.65 0.36
C GLN A 474 3.00 -3.15 0.71
N CYS A 475 1.89 -3.70 1.23
CA CYS A 475 1.69 -5.14 1.36
C CYS A 475 1.61 -5.85 -0.01
N VAL A 476 0.97 -5.23 -1.01
CA VAL A 476 0.97 -5.73 -2.41
C VAL A 476 2.37 -5.64 -3.02
N LEU A 477 3.08 -4.51 -2.84
CA LEU A 477 4.44 -4.32 -3.37
C LEU A 477 5.46 -5.29 -2.73
N GLY A 478 5.33 -5.57 -1.43
CA GLY A 478 6.13 -6.60 -0.76
C GLY A 478 5.89 -8.01 -1.29
N CYS A 479 4.73 -8.28 -1.90
CA CYS A 479 4.41 -9.54 -2.56
C CYS A 479 4.82 -9.58 -4.05
N GLN A 480 5.52 -8.58 -4.58
CA GLN A 480 5.89 -8.47 -6.00
C GLN A 480 6.56 -9.75 -6.55
N GLU A 481 7.58 -10.26 -5.85
CA GLU A 481 8.28 -11.46 -6.30
C GLU A 481 7.45 -12.74 -6.13
N ALA A 482 6.52 -12.79 -5.18
CA ALA A 482 5.57 -13.88 -5.09
C ALA A 482 4.60 -13.87 -6.28
N MET A 483 4.03 -12.71 -6.62
CA MET A 483 3.15 -12.52 -7.80
C MET A 483 3.88 -12.81 -9.12
N TRP A 484 5.20 -12.58 -9.20
CA TRP A 484 6.00 -12.96 -10.37
C TRP A 484 6.11 -14.48 -10.55
N GLU A 485 6.26 -15.25 -9.47
CA GLU A 485 6.21 -16.72 -9.55
C GLU A 485 4.82 -17.22 -9.97
N GLU A 486 3.74 -16.64 -9.44
CA GLU A 486 2.36 -16.94 -9.87
C GLU A 486 2.16 -16.68 -11.37
N LEU A 487 2.67 -15.55 -11.87
CA LEU A 487 2.54 -15.19 -13.29
C LEU A 487 3.36 -16.12 -14.19
N LYS A 488 4.57 -16.53 -13.77
CA LYS A 488 5.37 -17.51 -14.51
C LYS A 488 4.69 -18.89 -14.56
N ASP A 489 4.06 -19.33 -13.48
CA ASP A 489 3.24 -20.56 -13.52
C ASP A 489 2.07 -20.41 -14.50
N ARG A 490 1.30 -19.31 -14.43
CA ARG A 490 0.18 -19.10 -15.35
C ARG A 490 0.62 -19.03 -16.81
N ILE A 491 1.73 -18.36 -17.13
CA ILE A 491 2.29 -18.32 -18.50
C ILE A 491 2.61 -19.73 -19.01
N ARG A 492 3.20 -20.58 -18.17
CA ARG A 492 3.65 -21.94 -18.54
C ARG A 492 2.52 -22.97 -18.58
N ASN A 493 1.61 -22.92 -17.60
CA ASN A 493 0.67 -24.00 -17.30
C ASN A 493 -0.82 -23.60 -17.47
N ARG A 494 -1.17 -22.31 -17.39
CA ARG A 494 -2.56 -21.84 -17.27
C ARG A 494 -2.88 -20.61 -18.13
N ARG A 495 -2.23 -20.44 -19.29
CA ARG A 495 -2.27 -19.20 -20.11
C ARG A 495 -3.67 -18.74 -20.53
N HIS A 496 -4.66 -19.63 -20.56
CA HIS A 496 -6.07 -19.26 -20.78
C HIS A 496 -6.64 -18.32 -19.70
N GLU A 497 -6.11 -18.34 -18.47
CA GLU A 497 -6.45 -17.41 -17.40
C GLU A 497 -5.92 -15.97 -17.66
N LEU A 498 -4.99 -15.80 -18.60
CA LEU A 498 -4.30 -14.53 -18.87
C LEU A 498 -4.94 -13.70 -19.99
N SER A 499 -5.69 -14.35 -20.89
CA SER A 499 -6.43 -13.68 -21.98
C SER A 499 -7.46 -12.63 -21.51
N PRO A 500 -8.26 -12.84 -20.44
CA PRO A 500 -9.16 -11.81 -19.91
C PRO A 500 -8.47 -10.51 -19.47
N TYR A 501 -7.14 -10.50 -19.35
CA TYR A 501 -6.32 -9.35 -18.97
C TYR A 501 -5.50 -8.77 -20.14
N GLY A 502 -5.69 -9.27 -21.37
CA GLY A 502 -4.92 -8.89 -22.55
C GLY A 502 -3.47 -9.39 -22.52
N TRP A 503 -3.21 -10.51 -21.83
CA TRP A 503 -1.90 -11.18 -21.76
C TRP A 503 -1.97 -12.53 -22.50
N ASP A 504 -2.39 -12.44 -23.75
CA ASP A 504 -2.64 -13.51 -24.70
C ASP A 504 -1.74 -13.44 -25.94
N ASP A 505 -1.51 -12.24 -26.50
CA ASP A 505 -1.06 -12.06 -27.91
C ASP A 505 0.37 -12.50 -28.27
N ASP A 506 1.30 -12.68 -27.32
CA ASP A 506 2.70 -13.02 -27.64
C ASP A 506 3.07 -14.46 -27.24
N ASP A 507 3.21 -15.36 -28.23
CA ASP A 507 3.62 -16.75 -28.03
C ASP A 507 5.10 -16.93 -27.63
N GLU A 508 5.96 -15.93 -27.89
CA GLU A 508 7.43 -16.07 -27.85
C GLU A 508 8.16 -14.97 -27.05
N LEU A 509 7.50 -14.21 -26.15
CA LEU A 509 8.24 -13.28 -25.28
C LEU A 509 9.22 -14.02 -24.37
N GLU A 510 10.49 -13.61 -24.39
CA GLU A 510 11.50 -14.10 -23.45
C GLU A 510 11.09 -13.83 -21.99
N GLU A 511 11.61 -14.62 -21.03
CA GLU A 511 11.29 -14.42 -19.60
C GLU A 511 11.64 -12.99 -19.13
N LEU A 512 12.70 -12.39 -19.70
CA LEU A 512 13.08 -10.99 -19.49
C LEU A 512 12.02 -9.99 -19.98
N GLN A 513 11.41 -10.24 -21.14
CA GLN A 513 10.40 -9.35 -21.72
C GLN A 513 9.07 -9.45 -20.95
N ASN A 514 8.67 -10.66 -20.55
CA ASN A 514 7.56 -10.87 -19.61
C ASN A 514 7.82 -10.19 -18.26
N ARG A 515 9.06 -10.25 -17.74
CA ARG A 515 9.46 -9.58 -16.49
C ARG A 515 9.32 -8.06 -16.59
N THR A 516 9.88 -7.44 -17.63
CA THR A 516 9.74 -6.00 -17.87
C THR A 516 8.27 -5.59 -18.12
N ARG A 517 7.43 -6.46 -18.69
CA ARG A 517 5.98 -6.23 -18.83
C ARG A 517 5.27 -6.27 -17.48
N PHE A 518 5.68 -7.16 -16.57
CA PHE A 518 5.15 -7.25 -15.20
C PHE A 518 5.59 -6.07 -14.33
N GLU A 519 6.86 -5.66 -14.40
CA GLU A 519 7.41 -4.51 -13.67
C GLU A 519 6.64 -3.22 -14.01
N LYS A 520 6.31 -3.00 -15.30
CA LYS A 520 5.47 -1.88 -15.75
C LYS A 520 4.02 -1.91 -15.21
N LEU A 521 3.50 -3.07 -14.79
CA LEU A 521 2.22 -3.12 -14.07
C LEU A 521 2.41 -2.68 -12.62
N ILE A 522 3.49 -3.12 -11.96
CA ILE A 522 3.83 -2.74 -10.59
C ILE A 522 4.09 -1.22 -10.49
N GLU A 523 4.93 -0.66 -11.38
CA GLU A 523 5.19 0.78 -11.48
C GLU A 523 3.89 1.60 -11.66
N ARG A 524 2.97 1.12 -12.50
CA ARG A 524 1.68 1.76 -12.77
C ARG A 524 0.74 1.67 -11.56
N PHE A 525 0.73 0.55 -10.85
CA PHE A 525 -0.01 0.37 -9.60
C PHE A 525 0.52 1.30 -8.50
N GLU A 526 1.83 1.31 -8.27
CA GLU A 526 2.50 2.19 -7.32
C GLU A 526 2.21 3.67 -7.63
N SER A 527 2.32 4.08 -8.89
CA SER A 527 2.05 5.46 -9.31
C SER A 527 0.59 5.87 -9.09
N ASP A 528 -0.38 5.07 -9.54
CA ASP A 528 -1.80 5.30 -9.32
C ASP A 528 -2.15 5.35 -7.81
N MET A 529 -1.52 4.49 -7.01
CA MET A 529 -1.69 4.45 -5.56
C MET A 529 -1.11 5.67 -4.87
N HIS A 530 0.12 6.09 -5.20
CA HIS A 530 0.72 7.30 -4.64
C HIS A 530 -0.10 8.56 -4.98
N LEU A 531 -0.69 8.62 -6.16
CA LEU A 531 -1.66 9.67 -6.52
C LEU A 531 -2.92 9.61 -5.65
N ARG A 532 -3.49 8.42 -5.38
CA ARG A 532 -4.69 8.28 -4.53
C ARG A 532 -4.41 8.55 -3.05
N ILE A 533 -3.26 8.11 -2.53
CA ILE A 533 -2.82 8.33 -1.15
C ILE A 533 -2.54 9.83 -0.93
N SER A 534 -1.93 10.50 -1.91
CA SER A 534 -1.65 11.95 -1.90
C SER A 534 -1.03 12.42 -0.58
N LEU A 535 0.06 11.77 -0.15
CA LEU A 535 0.73 12.01 1.15
C LEU A 535 1.09 13.50 1.38
N TRP A 536 1.43 14.22 0.31
CA TRP A 536 1.65 15.68 0.32
C TRP A 536 0.52 16.45 1.03
N TYR A 537 -0.74 16.02 0.84
CA TYR A 537 -1.90 16.70 1.41
C TYR A 537 -1.96 16.51 2.92
N SER A 538 -1.62 15.30 3.39
CA SER A 538 -1.51 15.00 4.82
C SER A 538 -0.34 15.76 5.49
N LEU A 539 0.71 16.11 4.74
CA LEU A 539 1.82 16.95 5.21
C LEU A 539 1.43 18.44 5.26
N THR A 540 0.75 18.97 4.24
CA THR A 540 0.23 20.35 4.28
C THR A 540 -0.79 20.55 5.40
N ASP A 541 -1.62 19.54 5.67
CA ASP A 541 -2.55 19.46 6.81
C ASP A 541 -1.84 19.39 8.20
N LEU A 542 -0.51 19.22 8.21
CA LEU A 542 0.37 19.27 9.39
C LEU A 542 1.25 20.54 9.41
N GLY A 543 1.00 21.50 8.52
CA GLY A 543 1.72 22.78 8.46
C GLY A 543 3.03 22.76 7.65
N TRP A 544 3.30 21.70 6.89
CA TRP A 544 4.41 21.70 5.92
C TRP A 544 4.05 22.60 4.72
N ALA A 545 5.07 23.17 4.08
CA ALA A 545 4.90 23.87 2.82
C ALA A 545 4.38 22.92 1.72
N PHE A 546 3.77 23.49 0.67
CA PHE A 546 3.54 22.73 -0.56
C PHE A 546 4.90 22.23 -1.11
N PRO A 547 4.98 20.99 -1.62
CA PRO A 547 6.19 20.53 -2.29
C PRO A 547 6.43 21.36 -3.55
N ASP A 548 7.66 21.81 -3.75
CA ASP A 548 8.06 22.51 -4.97
C ASP A 548 7.82 21.62 -6.19
N ARG A 549 7.21 22.21 -7.23
CA ARG A 549 6.88 21.53 -8.48
C ARG A 549 7.76 22.08 -9.60
N GLU A 550 8.34 21.20 -10.42
CA GLU A 550 9.04 21.65 -11.63
C GLU A 550 8.10 22.47 -12.53
N PRO A 551 8.55 23.61 -13.10
CA PRO A 551 7.78 24.35 -14.09
C PRO A 551 7.44 23.48 -15.30
N LEU A 552 6.19 23.49 -15.76
CA LEU A 552 5.74 22.62 -16.86
C LEU A 552 5.85 23.30 -18.22
N THR A 553 6.12 22.53 -19.27
CA THR A 553 5.91 23.01 -20.64
C THR A 553 4.42 23.29 -20.88
N LYS A 554 4.11 24.10 -21.90
CA LYS A 554 2.72 24.36 -22.32
C LYS A 554 1.94 23.08 -22.65
N ALA A 555 2.62 22.03 -23.14
CA ALA A 555 1.97 20.75 -23.44
C ALA A 555 1.62 19.97 -22.16
N GLU A 556 2.57 19.87 -21.22
CA GLU A 556 2.34 19.20 -19.93
C GLU A 556 1.30 19.93 -19.07
N LEU A 557 1.27 21.27 -19.10
CA LEU A 557 0.27 22.06 -18.36
C LEU A 557 -1.15 21.83 -18.90
N VAL A 558 -1.34 21.82 -20.22
CA VAL A 558 -2.63 21.51 -20.85
C VAL A 558 -3.05 20.06 -20.58
N GLU A 559 -2.09 19.13 -20.51
CA GLU A 559 -2.37 17.73 -20.16
C GLU A 559 -2.72 17.56 -18.67
N GLU A 560 -2.10 18.30 -17.75
CA GLU A 560 -2.53 18.32 -16.34
C GLU A 560 -3.93 18.94 -16.22
N GLU A 561 -4.22 20.05 -16.89
CA GLU A 561 -5.58 20.62 -16.94
C GLU A 561 -6.61 19.62 -17.47
N ARG A 562 -6.27 18.86 -18.53
CA ARG A 562 -7.09 17.76 -19.04
C ARG A 562 -7.33 16.69 -17.98
N ILE A 563 -6.29 16.21 -17.30
CA ILE A 563 -6.40 15.17 -16.24
C ILE A 563 -7.26 15.68 -15.09
N ARG A 564 -6.99 16.90 -14.58
CA ARG A 564 -7.75 17.55 -13.50
C ARG A 564 -9.24 17.69 -13.84
N ALA A 565 -9.56 18.14 -15.05
CA ALA A 565 -10.94 18.24 -15.51
C ALA A 565 -11.64 16.88 -15.57
N ASN A 566 -10.96 15.84 -16.09
CA ASN A 566 -11.50 14.48 -16.10
C ASN A 566 -11.70 13.94 -14.66
N MET A 567 -10.74 14.15 -13.74
CA MET A 567 -10.85 13.69 -12.34
C MET A 567 -12.01 14.37 -11.60
N LEU A 568 -12.23 15.67 -11.81
CA LEU A 568 -13.35 16.40 -11.21
C LEU A 568 -14.70 15.97 -11.78
N GLU A 569 -14.79 15.69 -13.08
CA GLU A 569 -16.03 15.21 -13.71
C GLU A 569 -16.34 13.77 -13.30
N ALA A 570 -15.34 12.88 -13.38
CA ALA A 570 -15.43 11.50 -12.94
C ALA A 570 -15.87 11.38 -11.46
N ARG A 571 -15.37 12.25 -10.58
CA ARG A 571 -15.77 12.32 -9.16
C ARG A 571 -17.26 12.66 -8.95
N LYS A 572 -17.92 13.36 -9.88
CA LYS A 572 -19.38 13.63 -9.81
C LYS A 572 -20.22 12.42 -10.17
N GLN A 573 -19.66 11.52 -10.98
CA GLN A 573 -20.32 10.34 -11.53
C GLN A 573 -20.02 9.06 -10.71
N ALA A 574 -19.07 9.16 -9.77
CA ALA A 574 -18.74 8.14 -8.79
C ALA A 574 -19.94 7.82 -7.88
N ARG A 575 -20.18 6.52 -7.64
CA ARG A 575 -21.31 6.07 -6.80
C ARG A 575 -20.95 6.12 -5.31
N PRO A 576 -21.91 6.28 -4.38
CA PRO A 576 -21.63 6.33 -2.94
C PRO A 576 -20.81 5.13 -2.45
N GLU A 577 -21.17 3.92 -2.90
CA GLU A 577 -20.60 2.66 -2.43
C GLU A 577 -19.11 2.51 -2.84
N GLU A 578 -18.68 3.17 -3.92
CA GLU A 578 -17.29 3.17 -4.39
C GLU A 578 -16.33 3.95 -3.47
N PHE A 579 -16.88 4.67 -2.49
CA PHE A 579 -16.11 5.36 -1.45
C PHE A 579 -16.05 4.59 -0.14
N ASP A 580 -17.00 3.67 0.08
CA ASP A 580 -17.08 2.85 1.28
C ASP A 580 -16.38 1.49 1.12
N ILE A 581 -15.83 1.17 -0.07
CA ILE A 581 -14.96 0.01 -0.28
C ILE A 581 -13.81 0.03 0.75
N PRO A 582 -13.64 -1.02 1.58
CA PRO A 582 -12.55 -1.08 2.55
C PRO A 582 -11.21 -1.26 1.85
N CYS A 583 -10.24 -0.42 2.19
CA CYS A 583 -8.83 -0.64 1.83
C CYS A 583 -8.14 -1.60 2.82
N ARG A 584 -8.70 -1.78 4.03
CA ARG A 584 -8.20 -2.67 5.08
C ARG A 584 -9.32 -3.05 6.05
N SER A 585 -9.27 -4.25 6.62
CA SER A 585 -10.21 -4.73 7.67
C SER A 585 -9.41 -5.34 8.81
N VAL A 586 -9.65 -4.98 10.07
CA VAL A 586 -8.88 -5.47 11.24
C VAL A 586 -9.82 -6.03 12.30
N ARG A 587 -9.44 -7.12 12.98
CA ARG A 587 -10.12 -7.61 14.20
C ARG A 587 -9.11 -7.86 15.32
N VAL A 588 -9.57 -7.70 16.56
CA VAL A 588 -8.86 -8.13 17.78
C VAL A 588 -9.64 -9.29 18.43
N ILE A 589 -8.92 -10.27 18.95
CA ILE A 589 -9.46 -11.41 19.71
C ILE A 589 -8.61 -11.57 20.98
N VAL A 590 -9.25 -11.78 22.13
CA VAL A 590 -8.58 -12.10 23.40
C VAL A 590 -9.19 -13.38 23.97
N GLY A 591 -8.37 -14.23 24.59
CA GLY A 591 -8.81 -15.44 25.29
C GLY A 591 -7.82 -15.89 26.36
N PHE A 592 -8.25 -16.82 27.20
CA PHE A 592 -7.54 -17.28 28.39
C PHE A 592 -7.28 -18.79 28.32
N LYS A 593 -6.17 -19.27 28.88
CA LYS A 593 -5.97 -20.70 29.18
C LYS A 593 -6.93 -21.15 30.29
N LEU A 594 -7.23 -22.45 30.30
CA LEU A 594 -7.94 -23.13 31.40
C LEU A 594 -7.12 -23.15 32.70
#